data_AF-A0A536ZAR7-F1
#
_entry.id   AF-A0A536ZAR7-F1
#
_cell.length_a   1.000
_cell.length_b   1.000
_cell.length_c   1.000
_cell.angle_alpha   90.00
_cell.angle_beta   90.00
_cell.angle_gamma   90.00
#
_symmetry.space_group_name_H-M   'P 1'
#
loop_
_entity.id
_entity.type
_entity.pdbx_description
1 polymer ?
#
loop_
_entity_poly.entity_id
_entity_poly.type
_entity_poly.pdbx_seq_one_letter_code
_entity_poly.pdbx_strand_id
1 'polypeptide(L)'
;MNRIVVVGSGVSGAHAALTLLERGHDVELWDVGREEKAFPEPGATFHELKDRLADPVAYFLGADLGALVPPTSPELLRYPPAREFMTSRVDELWNFASDGFSPQARVGQRLGRQCPVLR
;
A
#
# COMPACT_ATOMS: atom_id res chain seq x y z
N MET A 1 4.36 22.74 -20.23
CA MET A 1 3.26 22.29 -19.37
C MET A 1 2.72 21.01 -19.97
N ASN A 2 2.89 19.88 -19.29
CA ASN A 2 2.44 18.56 -19.79
C ASN A 2 1.43 17.99 -18.78
N ARG A 3 0.45 17.24 -19.27
CA ARG A 3 -0.43 16.40 -18.46
C ARG A 3 0.24 15.06 -18.18
N ILE A 4 0.40 14.71 -16.91
CA ILE A 4 1.14 13.52 -16.46
C ILE A 4 0.26 12.73 -15.50
N VAL A 5 0.13 11.43 -15.76
CA VAL A 5 -0.56 10.51 -14.85
C VAL A 5 0.47 9.75 -14.03
N VAL A 6 0.37 9.83 -12.71
CA VAL A 6 1.12 9.04 -11.74
C VAL A 6 0.21 7.92 -11.24
N VAL A 7 0.65 6.67 -11.37
CA VAL A 7 -0.12 5.50 -10.93
C VAL A 7 0.44 4.99 -9.60
N GLY A 8 -0.43 4.96 -8.59
CA GLY A 8 -0.16 4.60 -7.20
C GLY A 8 -0.04 5.84 -6.30
N SER A 9 -0.90 5.96 -5.29
CA SER A 9 -0.93 7.09 -4.34
C SER A 9 -0.13 6.83 -3.05
N GLY A 10 0.70 5.78 -3.04
CA GLY A 10 1.67 5.53 -1.98
C GLY A 10 2.73 6.63 -1.86
N VAL A 11 3.61 6.51 -0.85
CA VAL A 11 4.63 7.53 -0.52
C VAL A 11 5.47 8.00 -1.71
N SER A 12 5.89 7.08 -2.59
CA SER A 12 6.69 7.40 -3.77
C SER A 12 5.88 8.12 -4.84
N GLY A 13 4.66 7.67 -5.12
CA GLY A 13 3.79 8.28 -6.13
C GLY A 13 3.30 9.66 -5.69
N ALA A 14 2.91 9.82 -4.42
CA ALA A 14 2.56 11.12 -3.85
C ALA A 14 3.74 12.10 -3.94
N HIS A 15 4.95 11.66 -3.59
CA HIS A 15 6.14 12.51 -3.71
C HIS A 15 6.46 12.86 -5.18
N ALA A 16 6.36 11.90 -6.10
CA ALA A 16 6.57 12.15 -7.53
C ALA A 16 5.54 13.15 -8.08
N ALA A 17 4.27 12.98 -7.72
CA ALA A 17 3.20 13.90 -8.10
C ALA A 17 3.45 15.32 -7.58
N LEU A 18 3.82 15.46 -6.31
CA LEU A 18 4.17 16.75 -5.71
C LEU A 18 5.33 17.43 -6.47
N THR A 19 6.41 16.68 -6.72
CA THR A 19 7.56 17.21 -7.48
C THR A 19 7.18 17.65 -8.89
N LEU A 20 6.25 16.96 -9.56
CA LEU A 20 5.78 17.33 -10.89
C LEU A 20 4.89 18.58 -10.86
N LEU A 21 4.02 18.70 -9.85
CA LEU A 21 3.21 19.89 -9.62
C LEU A 21 4.09 21.12 -9.37
N GLU A 22 5.10 21.02 -8.50
CA GLU A 22 6.06 22.09 -8.20
C GLU A 22 6.86 22.53 -9.44
N ARG A 23 6.99 21.65 -10.44
CA ARG A 23 7.64 21.94 -11.74
C ARG A 23 6.68 22.53 -12.78
N GLY A 24 5.43 22.79 -12.42
CA GLY A 24 4.45 23.39 -13.32
C GLY A 24 3.86 22.41 -14.34
N HIS A 25 3.73 21.13 -13.98
CA HIS A 25 2.97 20.15 -14.77
C HIS A 25 1.52 20.05 -14.26
N ASP A 26 0.63 19.62 -15.15
CA ASP A 26 -0.71 19.18 -14.78
C ASP A 26 -0.63 17.69 -14.42
N VAL A 27 -1.05 17.32 -13.22
CA VAL A 27 -0.78 15.98 -12.66
C VAL A 27 -2.06 15.34 -12.18
N GLU A 28 -2.28 14.12 -12.64
CA GLU A 28 -3.28 13.22 -12.10
C GLU A 28 -2.61 12.11 -11.30
N LEU A 29 -3.15 11.82 -10.11
CA LEU A 29 -2.72 10.71 -9.28
C LEU A 29 -3.83 9.66 -9.27
N TRP A 30 -3.57 8.50 -9.87
CA TRP A 30 -4.53 7.41 -9.98
C TRP A 30 -4.17 6.30 -9.01
N ASP A 31 -5.15 5.73 -8.32
CA ASP A 31 -4.99 4.56 -7.47
C ASP A 31 -6.18 3.59 -7.63
N VAL A 32 -6.12 2.43 -7.00
CA VAL A 32 -7.12 1.35 -7.06
C VAL A 32 -8.46 1.69 -6.39
N GLY A 33 -8.69 2.95 -6.02
CA GLY A 33 -9.98 3.46 -5.54
C GLY A 33 -10.35 3.01 -4.12
N ARG A 34 -9.39 2.55 -3.34
CA ARG A 34 -9.64 2.13 -1.95
C ARG A 34 -9.45 3.29 -1.00
N GLU A 35 -10.42 3.47 -0.11
CA GLU A 35 -10.35 4.52 0.91
C GLU A 35 -9.58 4.05 2.13
N GLU A 36 -8.60 4.86 2.53
CA GLU A 36 -7.95 4.73 3.83
C GLU A 36 -8.94 5.13 4.93
N LYS A 37 -8.91 4.41 6.06
CA LYS A 37 -9.66 4.84 7.25
C LYS A 37 -9.16 6.20 7.68
N ALA A 38 -10.08 7.06 8.14
CA ALA A 38 -9.73 8.39 8.63
C ALA A 38 -8.58 8.31 9.65
N PHE A 39 -7.57 9.16 9.43
CA PHE A 39 -6.42 9.23 10.32
C PHE A 39 -6.88 9.75 11.69
N PRO A 40 -6.58 9.03 12.80
CA PRO A 40 -7.23 9.26 14.08
C PRO A 40 -6.89 10.62 14.72
N GLU A 41 -5.71 11.17 14.45
CA GLU A 41 -5.25 12.44 15.01
C GLU A 41 -4.64 13.31 13.89
N PRO A 42 -5.43 14.18 13.23
CA PRO A 42 -4.94 15.03 12.17
C PRO A 42 -3.74 15.88 12.61
N GLY A 43 -2.66 15.85 11.82
CA GLY A 43 -1.43 16.61 12.11
C GLY A 43 -0.48 15.94 13.12
N ALA A 44 -0.87 14.82 13.74
CA ALA A 44 0.06 14.03 14.55
C ALA A 44 1.03 13.24 13.67
N THR A 45 2.30 13.23 14.08
CA THR A 45 3.32 12.34 13.52
C THR A 45 3.13 10.91 14.02
N PHE A 46 3.76 9.95 13.31
CA PHE A 46 3.80 8.55 13.75
C PHE A 46 4.33 8.38 15.20
N HIS A 47 5.30 9.20 15.61
CA HIS A 47 5.86 9.13 16.96
C HIS A 47 4.87 9.64 18.00
N GLU A 48 4.22 10.77 17.73
CA GLU A 48 3.22 11.35 18.65
C GLU A 48 2.00 10.45 18.81
N LEU A 49 1.61 9.71 17.77
CA LEU A 49 0.49 8.76 17.86
C LEU A 49 0.70 7.67 18.90
N LYS A 50 1.96 7.26 19.18
CA LYS A 50 2.23 6.23 20.19
C LYS A 50 1.84 6.66 21.59
N ASP A 51 1.88 7.97 21.85
CA ASP A 51 1.60 8.54 23.16
C ASP A 51 0.19 9.15 23.24
N ARG A 52 -0.36 9.61 22.10
CA ARG A 52 -1.64 10.31 22.04
C ARG A 52 -2.85 9.40 21.88
N LEU A 53 -2.69 8.24 21.25
CA LEU A 53 -3.80 7.31 21.07
C LEU A 53 -4.22 6.68 22.40
N ALA A 54 -5.52 6.49 22.58
CA ALA A 54 -6.05 5.80 23.76
C ALA A 54 -5.56 4.34 23.84
N ASP A 55 -5.40 3.69 22.69
CA ASP A 55 -4.82 2.35 22.57
C ASP A 55 -3.90 2.27 21.35
N PRO A 56 -2.62 2.65 21.50
CA PRO A 56 -1.66 2.64 20.39
C PRO A 56 -1.33 1.21 19.96
N VAL A 57 -1.34 0.25 20.88
CA VAL A 57 -1.01 -1.15 20.59
C VAL A 57 -2.08 -1.75 19.67
N ALA A 58 -3.36 -1.61 20.03
CA ALA A 58 -4.44 -2.13 19.19
C ALA A 58 -4.48 -1.43 17.82
N TYR A 59 -4.20 -0.13 17.75
CA TYR A 59 -4.18 0.61 16.49
C TYR A 59 -3.05 0.14 15.54
N PHE A 60 -1.82 0.02 16.06
CA PHE A 60 -0.66 -0.34 15.22
C PHE A 60 -0.50 -1.84 15.02
N LEU A 61 -0.76 -2.65 16.05
CA LEU A 61 -0.45 -4.08 16.05
C LEU A 61 -1.68 -4.98 15.98
N GLY A 62 -2.87 -4.43 16.23
CA GLY A 62 -4.10 -5.20 16.44
C GLY A 62 -4.27 -5.59 17.90
N ALA A 63 -5.53 -5.75 18.33
CA ALA A 63 -5.87 -6.12 19.71
C ALA A 63 -5.28 -7.49 20.12
N ASP A 64 -5.04 -8.37 19.14
CA ASP A 64 -4.44 -9.69 19.28
C ASP A 64 -2.96 -9.72 18.86
N LEU A 65 -2.35 -8.55 18.61
CA LEU A 65 -1.01 -8.41 18.05
C LEU A 65 -0.84 -9.10 16.67
N GLY A 66 -1.92 -9.27 15.92
CA GLY A 66 -1.92 -9.98 14.64
C GLY A 66 -0.96 -9.43 13.59
N ALA A 67 -0.58 -8.15 13.69
CA ALA A 67 0.40 -7.53 12.80
C ALA A 67 1.87 -7.93 13.08
N LEU A 68 2.15 -8.53 14.25
CA LEU A 68 3.49 -9.05 14.54
C LEU A 68 3.75 -10.31 13.72
N VAL A 69 4.95 -10.38 13.16
CA VAL A 69 5.44 -11.59 12.49
C VAL A 69 6.35 -12.34 13.48
N PRO A 70 5.98 -13.55 13.93
CA PRO A 70 6.83 -14.35 14.80
C PRO A 70 8.16 -14.69 14.12
N PRO A 71 9.28 -14.78 14.86
CA PRO A 71 10.59 -15.10 14.27
C PRO A 71 10.65 -16.42 13.50
N THR A 72 9.79 -17.37 13.85
CA THR A 72 9.69 -18.70 13.20
C THR A 72 8.72 -18.72 12.01
N SER A 73 8.04 -17.62 11.73
CA SER A 73 7.08 -17.54 10.64
C SER A 73 7.79 -17.51 9.28
N PRO A 74 7.30 -18.26 8.28
CA PRO A 74 7.77 -18.12 6.90
C PRO A 74 7.26 -16.84 6.21
N GLU A 75 6.38 -16.09 6.86
CA GLU A 75 5.77 -14.86 6.36
C GLU A 75 6.72 -13.67 6.49
N LEU A 76 6.89 -12.87 5.42
CA LEU A 76 7.84 -11.76 5.41
C LEU A 76 7.24 -10.45 5.95
N LEU A 77 5.94 -10.27 5.80
CA LEU A 77 5.24 -9.02 6.13
C LEU A 77 3.79 -9.33 6.45
N ARG A 78 3.28 -8.69 7.51
CA ARG A 78 1.85 -8.56 7.76
C ARG A 78 1.46 -7.09 7.72
N TYR A 79 0.31 -6.81 7.13
CA TYR A 79 -0.25 -5.47 7.20
C TYR A 79 -0.84 -5.22 8.59
N PRO A 80 -0.54 -4.07 9.22
CA PRO A 80 -1.24 -3.68 10.43
C PRO A 80 -2.72 -3.37 10.14
N PRO A 81 -3.60 -3.37 11.15
CA PRO A 81 -5.03 -3.07 10.98
C PRO A 81 -5.30 -1.74 10.24
N ALA A 82 -4.45 -0.74 10.48
CA ALA A 82 -4.52 0.56 9.81
C ALA A 82 -4.26 0.50 8.29
N ARG A 83 -3.66 -0.59 7.78
CA ARG A 83 -3.29 -0.79 6.37
C ARG A 83 -4.04 -1.94 5.69
N GLU A 84 -4.98 -2.60 6.37
CA GLU A 84 -5.78 -3.70 5.79
C GLU A 84 -6.56 -3.29 4.54
N PHE A 85 -6.93 -2.01 4.43
CA PHE A 85 -7.62 -1.51 3.25
C PHE A 85 -6.79 -1.66 1.96
N MET A 86 -5.45 -1.76 2.03
CA MET A 86 -4.59 -1.76 0.84
C MET A 86 -4.81 -2.97 -0.07
N THR A 87 -5.13 -4.14 0.48
CA THR A 87 -5.28 -5.38 -0.29
C THR A 87 -6.37 -6.24 0.32
N SER A 88 -7.21 -6.89 -0.48
CA SER A 88 -8.11 -7.93 0.06
C SER A 88 -8.06 -9.21 -0.77
N ARG A 89 -8.40 -10.33 -0.13
CA ARG A 89 -8.49 -11.64 -0.82
C ARG A 89 -9.56 -11.69 -1.91
N VAL A 90 -10.46 -10.69 -1.96
CA VAL A 90 -11.56 -10.61 -2.92
C VAL A 90 -11.27 -9.63 -4.06
N ASP A 91 -10.04 -9.10 -4.16
CA ASP A 91 -9.66 -8.27 -5.31
C ASP A 91 -9.77 -9.06 -6.61
N GLU A 92 -10.71 -8.64 -7.47
CA GLU A 92 -10.97 -9.28 -8.77
C GLU A 92 -9.73 -9.29 -9.68
N LEU A 93 -8.87 -8.28 -9.54
CA LEU A 93 -7.62 -8.13 -10.28
C LEU A 93 -6.46 -8.95 -9.69
N TRP A 94 -6.66 -9.55 -8.52
CA TRP A 94 -5.61 -10.21 -7.74
C TRP A 94 -5.78 -11.72 -7.71
N ASN A 95 -5.80 -12.34 -8.89
CA ASN A 95 -5.92 -13.78 -9.04
C ASN A 95 -4.55 -14.49 -8.89
N PHE A 96 -4.16 -14.79 -7.65
CA PHE A 96 -3.01 -15.66 -7.37
C PHE A 96 -3.32 -17.13 -7.69
N ALA A 97 -3.61 -17.44 -8.96
CA ALA A 97 -3.58 -18.81 -9.45
C ALA A 97 -2.11 -19.17 -9.71
N SER A 98 -1.45 -19.84 -8.77
CA SER A 98 -0.12 -20.42 -8.98
C SER A 98 -0.05 -21.80 -8.38
N ASP A 99 0.58 -22.74 -9.09
CA ASP A 99 0.81 -24.12 -8.64
C ASP A 99 1.89 -24.21 -7.53
N GLY A 100 2.37 -23.07 -7.02
CA GLY A 100 3.31 -22.98 -5.90
C GLY A 100 3.76 -21.53 -5.62
N PHE A 101 3.89 -21.17 -4.34
CA PHE A 101 4.27 -19.83 -3.87
C PHE A 101 5.64 -19.88 -3.15
N SER A 102 6.64 -19.18 -3.68
CA SER A 102 7.96 -18.99 -3.05
C SER A 102 8.31 -17.50 -3.01
N PRO A 103 7.92 -16.79 -1.94
CA PRO A 103 7.97 -15.33 -1.88
C PRO A 103 9.41 -14.78 -2.00
N GLN A 104 10.40 -15.57 -1.58
CA GLN A 104 11.83 -15.22 -1.64
C GLN A 104 12.41 -15.14 -3.06
N ALA A 105 11.81 -15.83 -4.04
CA ALA A 105 12.50 -16.18 -5.29
C ALA A 105 12.14 -15.30 -6.50
N ARG A 106 11.15 -14.40 -6.40
CA ARG A 106 10.55 -13.78 -7.60
C ARG A 106 10.31 -12.26 -7.54
N VAL A 107 11.03 -11.50 -6.70
CA VAL A 107 11.14 -10.05 -6.91
C VAL A 107 11.94 -9.84 -8.20
N GLY A 108 11.24 -9.71 -9.34
CA GLY A 108 11.83 -9.44 -10.66
C GLY A 108 11.47 -10.41 -11.80
N GLN A 109 10.72 -11.49 -11.57
CA GLN A 109 10.32 -12.38 -12.67
C GLN A 109 9.04 -11.88 -13.36
N ARG A 110 9.24 -11.14 -14.44
CA ARG A 110 8.25 -10.76 -15.45
C ARG A 110 7.56 -12.03 -15.99
N LEU A 111 6.38 -12.37 -15.48
CA LEU A 111 5.51 -13.33 -16.15
C LEU A 111 4.90 -12.63 -17.37
N GLY A 112 5.46 -12.93 -18.54
CA GLY A 112 4.95 -12.43 -19.80
C GLY A 112 3.50 -12.86 -20.01
N ARG A 113 2.60 -11.88 -19.99
CA ARG A 113 1.37 -11.92 -20.77
C ARG A 113 1.23 -10.60 -21.49
N GLN A 114 1.14 -10.69 -22.81
CA GLN A 114 0.88 -9.58 -23.71
C GLN A 114 -0.42 -8.89 -23.26
N CYS A 115 -0.32 -7.59 -22.97
CA CYS A 115 -1.48 -6.74 -22.80
C CYS A 115 -2.00 -6.42 -24.21
N PRO A 116 -3.23 -6.81 -24.60
CA PRO A 116 -3.79 -6.37 -25.86
C PRO A 116 -4.08 -4.88 -25.74
N VAL A 117 -3.42 -4.10 -26.59
CA VAL A 117 -3.68 -2.68 -26.80
C VAL A 117 -5.14 -2.54 -27.24
N LEU A 118 -5.98 -1.96 -26.38
CA LEU A 118 -7.29 -1.45 -26.77
C LEU A 118 -7.05 -0.27 -27.73
N ARG A 119 -7.57 -0.39 -28.95
CA ARG A 119 -7.61 0.67 -29.97
C ARG A 119 -8.69 1.69 -29.63
#